data_AF-X1VN21-F1
#
_entry.id   AF-X1VN21-F1
#
_cell.length_a   1.000
_cell.length_b   1.000
_cell.length_c   1.000
_cell.angle_alpha   90.00
_cell.angle_beta   90.00
_cell.angle_gamma   90.00
#
_symmetry.space_group_name_H-M   'P 1'
#
loop_
_entity.id
_entity.type
_entity.pdbx_description
1 polymer ?
#
loop_
_entity_poly.entity_id
_entity_poly.type
_entity_poly.pdbx_seq_one_letter_code
_entity_poly.pdbx_strand_id
1 'polypeptide(L)' 'IPEDYEKVKGVYVINRAMIEKAKKGITILHPLPRVDEISTEVDDYEGAAYFRQAHNGLYVRMALLALITGRV' A
#
# COMPACT_ATOMS: atom_id res chain seq x y z
N ILE A 1 9.49 9.28 23.58
CA ILE A 1 8.79 9.32 22.26
C ILE A 1 9.65 8.74 21.13
N PRO A 2 10.99 8.88 21.09
CA PRO A 2 11.84 8.04 20.22
C PRO A 2 11.95 6.58 20.70
N GLU A 3 12.07 6.37 22.01
CA GLU A 3 12.33 5.04 22.58
C GLU A 3 11.18 4.05 22.39
N ASP A 4 9.92 4.50 22.38
CA ASP A 4 8.78 3.61 22.16
C ASP A 4 8.58 3.27 20.68
N TYR A 5 8.98 4.18 19.78
CA TYR A 5 8.99 3.91 18.34
C TYR A 5 10.03 2.84 18.00
N GLU A 6 11.25 2.96 18.51
CA GLU A 6 12.32 1.98 18.23
C GLU A 6 12.01 0.58 18.78
N LYS A 7 11.22 0.47 19.86
CA LYS A 7 10.75 -0.83 20.39
C LYS A 7 9.81 -1.58 19.44
N VAL A 8 9.08 -0.86 18.58
CA VAL A 8 8.04 -1.44 17.70
C VAL A 8 8.36 -1.35 16.22
N LYS A 9 9.37 -0.56 15.84
CA LYS A 9 9.86 -0.46 14.47
C LYS A 9 10.32 -1.83 13.97
N GLY A 10 9.85 -2.22 12.78
CA GLY A 10 10.24 -3.48 12.15
C GLY A 10 9.62 -4.75 12.77
N VAL A 11 8.73 -4.62 13.76
CA VAL A 11 8.02 -5.78 14.33
C VAL A 11 7.06 -6.41 13.31
N TYR A 12 6.48 -5.59 12.43
CA TYR A 12 5.56 -6.02 11.40
C TYR A 12 6.14 -5.73 10.02
N VAL A 13 6.56 -6.78 9.33
CA VAL A 13 7.13 -6.71 7.97
C VAL A 13 6.41 -7.70 7.08
N ILE A 14 5.83 -7.22 5.99
CA ILE A 14 5.27 -8.05 4.93
C ILE A 14 6.40 -8.45 3.98
N ASN A 15 6.55 -9.76 3.78
CA ASN A 15 7.60 -10.35 2.95
C ASN A 15 7.04 -11.55 2.14
N ARG A 16 7.84 -12.11 1.24
CA ARG A 16 7.43 -13.21 0.35
C ARG A 16 6.99 -14.44 1.13
N ALA A 17 7.70 -14.80 2.19
CA ALA A 17 7.37 -15.95 3.04
C ALA A 17 6.01 -15.80 3.75
N MET A 18 5.60 -14.57 4.08
CA MET A 18 4.28 -14.30 4.63
C MET A 18 3.18 -14.44 3.57
N ILE A 19 3.45 -13.97 2.34
CA ILE A 19 2.52 -14.04 1.20
C ILE A 19 2.26 -15.49 0.78
N GLU A 20 3.29 -16.34 0.78
CA GLU A 20 3.15 -17.77 0.46
C GLU A 20 2.21 -18.52 1.42
N LYS A 21 2.08 -18.04 2.66
CA LYS A 21 1.17 -18.57 3.67
C LYS A 21 -0.21 -17.90 3.67
N ALA A 22 -0.35 -16.79 2.94
CA ALA A 22 -1.60 -16.05 2.88
C ALA A 22 -2.63 -16.72 1.97
N LYS A 23 -3.87 -16.24 2.03
CA LYS A 23 -4.93 -16.71 1.13
C LYS A 23 -4.51 -16.44 -0.32
N LYS A 24 -4.63 -17.47 -1.18
CA LYS A 24 -4.37 -17.34 -2.62
C LYS A 24 -5.17 -16.18 -3.21
N GLY A 25 -4.52 -15.34 -4.00
CA GLY A 25 -5.14 -14.17 -4.64
C GLY A 25 -5.41 -12.99 -3.71
N ILE A 26 -4.81 -12.96 -2.50
CA ILE A 26 -4.93 -11.78 -1.62
C ILE A 26 -4.34 -10.54 -2.29
N THR A 27 -4.96 -9.39 -2.06
CA THR A 27 -4.48 -8.08 -2.52
C THR A 27 -3.85 -7.32 -1.35
N ILE A 28 -2.68 -6.73 -1.59
CA ILE A 28 -1.89 -5.97 -0.62
C ILE A 28 -1.94 -4.49 -0.97
N LEU A 29 -2.32 -3.66 -0.02
CA LEU A 29 -2.45 -2.21 -0.16
C LEU A 29 -1.50 -1.49 0.80
N HIS A 30 -1.13 -0.26 0.44
CA HIS A 30 -0.30 0.61 1.26
C HIS A 30 -0.46 2.07 0.80
N PRO A 31 -0.69 3.03 1.71
CA PRO A 31 -0.90 4.43 1.32
C PRO A 31 0.36 5.12 0.79
N LEU A 32 1.54 4.57 1.07
CA LEU A 32 2.87 5.14 0.77
C LEU A 32 3.15 6.48 1.50
N PRO A 33 4.41 6.93 1.63
CA PRO A 33 5.64 6.17 1.32
C PRO A 33 5.77 4.95 2.24
N ARG A 34 6.36 3.87 1.71
CA ARG A 34 6.78 2.76 2.56
C ARG A 34 8.21 2.97 3.05
N VAL A 35 8.53 2.49 4.25
CA VAL A 35 9.91 2.52 4.78
C VAL A 35 10.48 1.11 4.70
N ASP A 36 10.20 0.27 5.68
CA ASP A 36 10.75 -1.10 5.82
C ASP A 36 9.65 -2.14 6.10
N GLU A 37 8.40 -1.70 6.25
CA GLU A 37 7.25 -2.52 6.62
C GLU A 37 6.72 -3.42 5.49
N ILE A 38 7.14 -3.18 4.24
CA ILE A 38 6.88 -4.05 3.09
C ILE A 38 8.19 -4.22 2.31
N SER A 39 8.70 -5.45 2.28
CA SER A 39 9.92 -5.77 1.51
C SER A 39 9.70 -5.55 0.00
N THR A 40 10.74 -5.11 -0.71
CA THR A 40 10.70 -4.88 -2.16
C THR A 40 10.49 -6.17 -2.96
N GLU A 41 10.79 -7.34 -2.39
CA GLU A 41 10.48 -8.64 -3.00
C GLU A 41 8.96 -8.90 -3.13
N VAL A 42 8.13 -8.09 -2.48
CA VAL A 42 6.67 -8.16 -2.59
C VAL A 42 6.19 -7.46 -3.87
N ASP A 43 7.02 -6.63 -4.51
CA ASP A 43 6.61 -5.80 -5.66
C ASP A 43 6.22 -6.61 -6.89
N ASP A 44 6.84 -7.78 -7.07
CA ASP A 44 6.58 -8.69 -8.18
C ASP A 44 5.31 -9.55 -7.99
N TYR A 45 4.74 -9.55 -6.79
CA TYR A 45 3.53 -10.31 -6.50
C TYR A 45 2.34 -9.65 -7.19
N GLU A 46 1.57 -10.42 -7.98
CA GLU A 46 0.43 -9.91 -8.75
C GLU A 46 -0.59 -9.13 -7.88
N GLY A 47 -0.78 -9.59 -6.64
CA GLY A 47 -1.66 -8.96 -5.65
C GLY A 47 -1.09 -7.70 -4.99
N ALA A 48 0.16 -7.31 -5.23
CA ALA A 48 0.73 -6.05 -4.76
C ALA A 48 0.08 -4.87 -5.50
N ALA A 49 -0.83 -4.18 -4.84
CA ALA A 49 -1.70 -3.18 -5.46
C ALA A 49 -1.42 -1.75 -5.00
N TYR A 50 -0.45 -1.49 -4.13
CA TYR A 50 -0.16 -0.13 -3.63
C TYR A 50 0.21 0.88 -4.73
N PHE A 51 0.85 0.45 -5.82
CA PHE A 51 1.06 1.32 -6.99
C PHE A 51 -0.22 1.56 -7.79
N ARG A 52 -1.01 0.50 -8.02
CA ARG A 52 -2.35 0.63 -8.65
C ARG A 52 -3.28 1.51 -7.81
N GLN A 53 -3.18 1.44 -6.49
CA GLN A 53 -3.91 2.27 -5.53
C GLN A 53 -3.55 3.75 -5.69
N ALA A 54 -2.26 4.09 -5.77
CA ALA A 54 -1.82 5.46 -6.02
C ALA A 54 -2.36 5.99 -7.36
N HIS A 55 -2.29 5.16 -8.41
CA HIS A 55 -2.84 5.47 -9.74
C HIS A 55 -4.36 5.67 -9.70
N ASN A 56 -5.10 4.81 -9.01
CA ASN A 56 -6.54 4.96 -8.82
C ASN A 56 -6.88 6.28 -8.10
N GLY A 57 -6.03 6.72 -7.17
CA GLY A 57 -6.15 8.01 -6.50
C GLY A 57 -6.12 9.21 -7.46
N LEU A 58 -5.44 9.12 -8.61
CA LEU A 58 -5.50 10.16 -9.65
C LEU A 58 -6.92 10.30 -10.19
N TYR A 59 -7.53 9.21 -10.63
CA TYR A 59 -8.86 9.23 -11.23
C TYR A 59 -9.95 9.60 -10.23
N VAL A 60 -9.85 9.13 -8.99
CA VAL A 60 -10.78 9.54 -7.92
C VAL A 60 -10.72 11.05 -7.71
N ARG A 61 -9.51 11.63 -7.67
CA ARG A 61 -9.36 13.09 -7.51
C ARG A 61 -9.85 13.85 -8.74
N MET A 62 -9.59 13.35 -9.96
CA MET A 62 -10.14 13.94 -11.18
C MET A 62 -11.68 13.97 -11.16
N ALA A 63 -12.31 12.85 -10.79
CA ALA A 63 -13.76 12.76 -10.69
C ALA A 63 -14.31 13.71 -9.61
N LEU A 64 -13.67 13.75 -8.44
CA LEU A 64 -14.04 14.66 -7.37
C LEU A 64 -13.95 16.13 -7.82
N LEU A 65 -12.85 16.52 -8.47
CA LEU A 65 -12.66 17.87 -9.00
C LEU A 65 -13.71 18.20 -10.07
N ALA A 66 -14.05 17.27 -10.95
CA ALA A 66 -15.08 17.47 -11.97
C ALA A 66 -16.45 17.72 -11.33
N LEU A 67 -16.84 16.91 -10.32
CA LEU A 67 -18.10 17.04 -9.58
C LEU A 67 -18.20 18.39 -8.86
N ILE A 68 -17.19 18.78 -8.09
CA ILE A 68 -17.25 20.03 -7.30
C ILE A 68 -17.16 21.29 -8.17
N THR A 69 -16.67 21.18 -9.40
CA THR A 69 -16.59 22.31 -10.35
C THR A 69 -17.73 22.34 -11.36
N GLY A 70 -18.71 21.43 -11.27
CA GLY A 70 -19.87 21.37 -12.16
C GLY A 70 -19.53 21.02 -13.61
N ARG A 71 -18.46 20.25 -13.83
CA ARG A 71 -18.04 19.79 -15.17
C ARG A 71 -18.61 18.41 -15.54
N VAL A 72 -19.29 17.78 -14.59
CA VAL A 72 -20.08 16.55 -14.68
C VAL A 72 -21.29 16.67 -13.77
#